data_AF-A0AAU8FWS9-F1
#
_entry.id   AF-A0AAU8FWS9-F1
#
_cell.length_a   1.000
_cell.length_b   1.000
_cell.length_c   1.000
_cell.angle_alpha   90.00
_cell.angle_beta   90.00
_cell.angle_gamma   90.00
#
_symmetry.space_group_name_H-M   'P 1'
#
loop_
_entity.id
_entity.type
_entity.pdbx_description
1 polymer ?
#
loop_
_entity_poly.entity_id
_entity_poly.type
_entity_poly.pdbx_seq_one_letter_code
_entity_poly.pdbx_strand_id
1 'polypeptide(L)'
;MVMYTNRLRRLSLNVMESEMKPVHPGAVLREDILKEMKISVTRAAKELNVSRKQLSEVVNEVAGISAEMAVRLEKGFGVSAEFWLDMQKKYDIWKVRASGRVQNIGKITAFPSR
;
A
#
# COMPACT_ATOMS: atom_id res chain seq x y z
N MET A 1 -4.86 23.83 -1.93
CA MET A 1 -4.32 22.59 -2.50
C MET A 1 -2.78 22.63 -2.57
N VAL A 2 -2.13 22.96 -1.45
CA VAL A 2 -0.70 22.74 -1.16
C VAL A 2 -0.59 22.66 0.37
N MET A 3 -1.09 21.58 0.99
CA MET A 3 -1.12 21.43 2.45
C MET A 3 -0.53 20.10 2.95
N TYR A 4 0.34 19.46 2.15
CA TYR A 4 1.02 18.23 2.60
C TYR A 4 2.52 18.16 2.28
N THR A 5 3.12 19.19 1.70
CA THR A 5 4.49 19.03 1.16
C THR A 5 5.63 19.33 2.13
N ASN A 6 5.40 19.90 3.33
CA ASN A 6 6.52 20.40 4.15
C ASN A 6 6.54 20.05 5.66
N ARG A 7 5.75 19.08 6.14
CA ARG A 7 5.85 18.61 7.56
C ARG A 7 6.39 17.19 7.75
N LEU A 8 6.49 16.39 6.69
CA LEU A 8 6.83 14.96 6.82
C LEU A 8 8.20 14.56 6.26
N ARG A 9 8.99 15.51 5.70
CA ARG A 9 10.31 15.19 5.13
C ARG A 9 11.48 15.17 6.11
N ARG A 10 11.34 15.66 7.35
CA ARG A 10 12.51 15.90 8.25
C ARG A 10 12.52 15.14 9.59
N LEU A 11 11.52 14.31 9.92
CA LEU A 11 11.43 13.67 11.25
C LEU A 11 11.40 12.13 11.27
N SER A 12 11.63 11.42 10.17
CA SER A 12 11.46 9.95 10.17
C SER A 12 12.59 9.17 9.50
N LEU A 13 13.78 9.74 9.37
CA LEU A 13 14.88 9.01 8.73
C LEU A 13 15.65 8.04 9.64
N ASN A 14 15.34 7.89 10.95
CA ASN A 14 16.12 6.97 11.81
C ASN A 14 15.44 6.46 13.11
N VAL A 15 14.12 6.49 13.26
CA VAL A 15 13.48 6.02 14.52
C VAL A 15 12.32 5.07 14.20
N MET A 16 12.51 3.78 14.51
CA MET A 16 11.52 2.68 14.54
C MET A 16 11.16 1.98 13.20
N GLU A 17 12.07 1.19 12.62
CA GLU A 17 11.72 0.28 11.50
C GLU A 17 11.16 -1.10 11.95
N SER A 18 10.84 -1.30 13.23
CA SER A 18 10.23 -2.54 13.72
C SER A 18 9.18 -2.28 14.80
N GLU A 19 7.91 -2.56 14.50
CA GLU A 19 6.91 -3.24 15.36
C GLU A 19 5.45 -2.84 15.04
N MET A 20 5.19 -1.65 14.48
CA MET A 20 3.81 -1.26 14.15
C MET A 20 3.33 -1.86 12.82
N LYS A 21 2.12 -2.44 12.86
CA LYS A 21 1.41 -2.96 11.69
C LYS A 21 1.17 -1.84 10.68
N PRO A 22 1.72 -1.91 9.44
CA PRO A 22 1.39 -0.97 8.39
C PRO A 22 -0.10 -1.03 8.04
N VAL A 23 -0.67 0.11 7.67
CA VAL A 23 -2.05 0.19 7.20
C VAL A 23 -2.16 -0.46 5.82
N HIS A 24 -3.18 -1.29 5.62
CA HIS A 24 -3.46 -1.87 4.30
C HIS A 24 -3.88 -0.75 3.33
N PRO A 25 -3.35 -0.67 2.11
CA PRO A 25 -3.67 0.43 1.19
C PRO A 25 -5.16 0.49 0.83
N GLY A 26 -5.86 -0.65 0.84
CA GLY A 26 -7.31 -0.71 0.72
C GLY A 26 -8.10 0.05 1.79
N ALA A 27 -7.60 0.12 3.03
CA ALA A 27 -8.22 0.93 4.08
C ALA A 27 -8.09 2.42 3.77
N VAL A 28 -6.91 2.88 3.31
CA VAL A 28 -6.70 4.27 2.89
C VAL A 28 -7.60 4.63 1.71
N LEU A 29 -7.72 3.75 0.71
CA LEU A 29 -8.64 3.95 -0.41
C LEU A 29 -10.10 4.08 0.07
N ARG A 30 -10.52 3.24 1.02
CA ARG A 30 -11.88 3.25 1.57
C ARG A 30 -12.17 4.52 2.39
N GLU A 31 -11.31 4.81 3.36
CA GLU A 31 -11.53 5.86 4.35
C GLU A 31 -11.19 7.25 3.83
N ASP A 32 -10.03 7.42 3.20
CA ASP A 32 -9.49 8.76 2.88
C ASP A 32 -9.92 9.26 1.49
N ILE A 33 -10.36 8.35 0.61
CA ILE A 33 -10.77 8.69 -0.76
C ILE A 33 -12.27 8.45 -0.95
N LEU A 34 -12.74 7.21 -0.86
CA LEU A 34 -14.13 6.89 -1.23
C LEU A 34 -15.15 7.52 -0.27
N LYS A 35 -14.93 7.46 1.04
CA LYS A 35 -15.82 8.08 2.02
C LYS A 35 -15.80 9.61 1.94
N GLU A 36 -14.62 10.23 1.89
CA GLU A 36 -14.47 11.69 1.78
C GLU A 36 -15.12 12.24 0.50
N MET A 37 -14.94 11.55 -0.64
CA MET A 37 -15.57 11.93 -1.90
C MET A 37 -17.05 11.52 -2.01
N LYS A 38 -17.58 10.76 -1.03
CA LYS A 38 -18.94 10.18 -1.04
C LYS A 38 -19.23 9.36 -2.30
N ILE A 39 -18.24 8.59 -2.78
CA ILE A 39 -18.35 7.74 -3.96
C ILE A 39 -18.58 6.29 -3.53
N SER A 40 -19.59 5.63 -4.11
CA SER A 40 -19.83 4.21 -3.86
C SER A 40 -18.79 3.33 -4.56
N VAL A 41 -18.51 2.16 -3.99
CA VAL A 41 -17.63 1.14 -4.60
C VAL A 41 -18.08 0.78 -6.01
N THR A 42 -19.40 0.70 -6.25
CA THR A 42 -19.95 0.43 -7.59
C THR A 42 -19.57 1.51 -8.60
N ARG A 43 -19.72 2.79 -8.23
CA ARG A 43 -19.35 3.91 -9.10
C ARG A 43 -17.85 3.93 -9.34
N ALA A 44 -17.04 3.85 -8.28
CA ALA A 44 -15.59 3.84 -8.40
C ALA A 44 -15.08 2.68 -9.27
N ALA A 45 -15.63 1.47 -9.14
CA ALA A 45 -15.25 0.33 -9.95
C ALA A 45 -15.53 0.57 -11.45
N LYS A 46 -16.67 1.19 -11.76
CA LYS A 46 -17.02 1.59 -13.13
C LYS A 46 -16.03 2.60 -13.70
N GLU A 47 -15.72 3.67 -12.97
CA GLU A 47 -14.78 4.72 -13.43
C GLU A 47 -13.35 4.18 -13.58
N LEU A 48 -12.92 3.29 -12.68
CA LEU A 48 -11.61 2.63 -12.75
C LEU A 48 -11.55 1.51 -13.79
N ASN A 49 -12.67 1.20 -14.46
CA ASN A 49 -12.83 0.12 -15.42
C ASN A 49 -12.37 -1.25 -14.87
N VAL A 50 -12.82 -1.59 -13.66
CA VAL A 50 -12.57 -2.87 -12.98
C VAL A 50 -13.89 -3.48 -12.52
N SER A 51 -13.89 -4.78 -12.21
CA SER A 51 -15.09 -5.39 -11.64
C SER A 51 -15.37 -4.81 -10.24
N ARG A 52 -16.65 -4.68 -9.89
CA ARG A 52 -17.05 -4.28 -8.52
C ARG A 52 -16.46 -5.22 -7.47
N LYS A 53 -16.39 -6.52 -7.76
CA LYS A 53 -15.81 -7.53 -6.87
C LYS A 53 -14.34 -7.24 -6.59
N GLN A 54 -13.55 -7.00 -7.64
CA GLN A 54 -12.11 -6.70 -7.50
C GLN A 54 -11.87 -5.46 -6.64
N LEU A 55 -12.59 -4.35 -6.90
CA LEU A 55 -12.44 -3.15 -6.08
C LEU A 55 -12.93 -3.39 -4.64
N SER A 56 -14.03 -4.15 -4.47
CA SER A 56 -14.56 -4.52 -3.16
C SER A 56 -13.56 -5.33 -2.33
N GLU A 57 -12.84 -6.27 -2.93
CA GLU A 57 -11.81 -7.05 -2.24
C GLU A 57 -10.63 -6.17 -1.80
N VAL A 58 -10.23 -5.20 -2.63
CA VAL A 58 -9.20 -4.22 -2.27
C VAL A 58 -9.66 -3.37 -1.09
N VAL A 59 -10.82 -2.70 -1.19
CA VAL A 59 -11.29 -1.78 -0.14
C VAL A 59 -11.68 -2.49 1.15
N ASN A 60 -11.93 -3.80 1.14
CA ASN A 60 -12.15 -4.61 2.35
C ASN A 60 -10.89 -5.32 2.84
N GLU A 61 -9.72 -4.96 2.33
CA GLU A 61 -8.42 -5.46 2.80
C GLU A 61 -8.23 -6.98 2.60
N VAL A 62 -8.98 -7.56 1.66
CA VAL A 62 -8.92 -8.97 1.26
C VAL A 62 -7.86 -9.16 0.16
N ALA A 63 -7.82 -8.26 -0.82
CA ALA A 63 -6.86 -8.26 -1.91
C ALA A 63 -5.92 -7.05 -1.82
N GLY A 64 -4.67 -7.25 -2.23
CA GLY A 64 -3.70 -6.16 -2.37
C GLY A 64 -3.89 -5.33 -3.64
N ILE A 65 -3.15 -4.23 -3.75
CA ILE A 65 -3.10 -3.39 -4.95
C ILE A 65 -1.98 -3.88 -5.87
N SER A 66 -2.33 -4.34 -7.07
CA SER A 66 -1.37 -4.65 -8.13
C SER A 66 -0.86 -3.39 -8.82
N ALA A 67 0.23 -3.49 -9.60
CA ALA A 67 0.72 -2.38 -10.42
C ALA A 67 -0.34 -1.84 -11.40
N GLU A 68 -1.11 -2.72 -12.03
CA GLU A 68 -2.21 -2.30 -12.92
C GLU A 68 -3.29 -1.52 -12.15
N MET A 69 -3.69 -2.00 -10.97
CA MET A 69 -4.66 -1.29 -10.13
C MET A 69 -4.09 0.07 -9.67
N ALA A 70 -2.81 0.13 -9.29
CA ALA A 70 -2.16 1.37 -8.87
C ALA A 70 -2.19 2.44 -9.97
N VAL A 71 -1.90 2.08 -11.22
CA VAL A 71 -2.01 3.00 -12.38
C VAL A 71 -3.46 3.43 -12.63
N ARG A 72 -4.43 2.54 -12.43
CA ARG A 72 -5.86 2.90 -12.53
C ARG A 72 -6.25 3.90 -11.44
N LEU A 73 -5.80 3.70 -10.20
CA LEU A 73 -6.06 4.61 -9.08
C LEU A 73 -5.37 5.96 -9.28
N GLU A 74 -4.17 5.99 -9.85
CA GLU A 74 -3.49 7.23 -10.24
C GLU A 74 -4.31 8.02 -11.25
N LYS A 75 -4.76 7.38 -12.33
CA LYS A 75 -5.61 8.04 -13.33
C LYS A 75 -6.97 8.46 -12.78
N GLY A 76 -7.56 7.66 -11.88
CA GLY A 76 -8.89 7.91 -11.33
C GLY A 76 -8.94 8.94 -10.21
N PHE A 77 -7.89 9.03 -9.38
CA PHE A 77 -7.87 9.84 -8.16
C PHE A 77 -6.68 10.79 -8.05
N GLY A 78 -5.72 10.73 -8.96
CA GLY A 78 -4.54 11.62 -8.99
C GLY A 78 -3.47 11.30 -7.95
N VAL A 79 -3.55 10.15 -7.27
CA VAL A 79 -2.55 9.70 -6.29
C VAL A 79 -1.59 8.73 -6.98
N SER A 80 -0.29 9.01 -6.95
CA SER A 80 0.67 8.30 -7.79
C SER A 80 0.68 6.78 -7.58
N ALA A 81 0.94 6.02 -8.65
CA ALA A 81 0.99 4.57 -8.60
C ALA A 81 2.07 4.08 -7.60
N GLU A 82 3.21 4.78 -7.52
CA GLU A 82 4.29 4.49 -6.58
C GLU A 82 3.83 4.60 -5.13
N PHE A 83 2.97 5.57 -4.80
CA PHE A 83 2.44 5.71 -3.44
C PHE A 83 1.70 4.45 -3.01
N TRP A 84 0.80 3.95 -3.87
CA TRP A 84 0.03 2.73 -3.60
C TRP A 84 0.93 1.50 -3.51
N LEU A 85 1.91 1.38 -4.40
CA LEU A 85 2.83 0.25 -4.41
C LEU A 85 3.77 0.25 -3.22
N ASP A 86 4.22 1.42 -2.76
CA ASP A 86 5.05 1.53 -1.55
C ASP A 86 4.28 1.14 -0.29
N MET A 87 3.00 1.52 -0.19
CA MET A 87 2.13 1.05 0.89
C MET A 87 1.94 -0.47 0.84
N GLN A 88 1.61 -1.01 -0.33
CA GLN A 88 1.42 -2.44 -0.52
C GLN A 88 2.69 -3.22 -0.16
N LYS A 89 3.85 -2.77 -0.64
CA LYS A 89 5.17 -3.34 -0.33
C LYS A 89 5.44 -3.39 1.17
N LYS A 90 5.21 -2.28 1.88
CA LYS A 90 5.39 -2.22 3.34
C LYS A 90 4.47 -3.21 4.06
N TYR A 91 3.20 -3.25 3.67
CA TYR A 91 2.21 -4.17 4.24
C TYR A 91 2.58 -5.63 4.01
N ASP A 92 2.96 -5.99 2.78
CA ASP A 92 3.30 -7.37 2.42
C ASP A 92 4.57 -7.84 3.13
N ILE A 93 5.62 -7.02 3.18
CA ILE A 93 6.84 -7.33 3.92
C ILE A 93 6.52 -7.55 5.40
N TRP A 94 5.74 -6.66 6.01
CA TRP A 94 5.32 -6.82 7.41
C TRP A 94 4.52 -8.11 7.62
N LYS A 95 3.53 -8.39 6.76
CA LYS A 95 2.68 -9.59 6.85
C LYS A 95 3.53 -10.87 6.78
N VAL A 96 4.54 -10.90 5.90
CA VAL A 96 5.45 -12.05 5.80
C VAL A 96 6.32 -12.18 7.04
N ARG A 97 6.91 -11.08 7.52
CA ARG A 97 7.71 -11.08 8.75
C ARG A 97 6.89 -11.56 9.96
N ALA A 98 5.66 -11.05 10.11
CA ALA A 98 4.76 -11.40 11.20
C ALA A 98 4.28 -12.86 11.15
N SER A 99 4.17 -13.45 9.96
CA SER A 99 3.72 -14.85 9.81
C SER A 99 4.73 -15.90 10.26
N GLY A 100 6.01 -15.53 10.43
CA GLY A 100 7.08 -16.49 10.70
C GLY A 100 7.29 -17.52 9.58
N ARG A 101 6.67 -17.41 8.41
CA ARG A 101 6.82 -18.45 7.36
C ARG A 101 8.21 -18.49 6.71
N VAL A 102 8.97 -17.40 6.81
CA VAL A 102 10.34 -17.27 6.28
C VAL A 102 11.30 -17.26 7.47
N GLN A 103 11.76 -18.45 7.85
CA GLN A 103 12.71 -18.68 8.95
C GLN A 103 13.85 -19.58 8.47
N ASN A 104 14.91 -19.70 9.27
CA ASN A 104 16.04 -20.61 9.02
C ASN A 104 16.80 -20.32 7.71
N ILE A 105 16.96 -19.04 7.35
CA ILE A 105 17.77 -18.62 6.20
C ILE A 105 19.12 -18.10 6.70
N GLY A 106 20.20 -18.80 6.34
CA GLY A 106 21.56 -18.36 6.63
C GLY A 106 21.95 -17.13 5.80
N LYS A 107 22.76 -16.23 6.38
CA LYS A 107 23.31 -15.08 5.65
C LYS A 107 24.26 -15.58 4.56
N ILE A 108 23.93 -15.29 3.30
CA ILE A 108 24.84 -15.52 2.18
C ILE A 108 25.94 -14.47 2.29
N THR A 109 27.16 -14.89 2.60
CA THR A 109 28.35 -14.04 2.56
C THR A 109 29.09 -14.32 1.25
N ALA A 110 29.50 -13.27 0.54
CA ALA A 110 30.32 -13.42 -0.65
C ALA A 110 31.76 -13.71 -0.20
N PHE A 111 32.17 -14.98 -0.32
CA PHE A 111 33.50 -15.57 -0.05
C PHE A 111 34.21 -15.14 1.25
N PRO A 112 34.63 -16.09 2.13
CA PRO A 112 35.57 -15.74 3.18
C PRO A 112 36.88 -15.27 2.54
N SER A 113 37.21 -13.99 2.68
CA SER A 113 38.54 -13.49 2.35
C SER A 113 39.55 -14.26 3.21
N ARG A 114 40.42 -15.02 2.55
CA ARG A 114 41.56 -15.71 3.16
C ARG A 114 42.52 -14.71 3.79
#